data_AF-A0A937PP73-F1
#
_entry.id   AF-A0A937PP73-F1
#
_cell.length_a   1.000
_cell.length_b   1.000
_cell.length_c   1.000
_cell.angle_alpha   90.00
_cell.angle_beta   90.00
_cell.angle_gamma   90.00
#
_symmetry.space_group_name_H-M   'P 1'
#
loop_
_entity.id
_entity.type
_entity.pdbx_description
1 polymer ?
#
loop_
_entity_poly.entity_id
_entity_poly.type
_entity_poly.pdbx_seq_one_letter_code
_entity_poly.pdbx_strand_id
1 'polypeptide(L)'
;MNKKLIDKLTKYRRMIMGFLLPIILLLVGYALLLILYLNRGSSRIQEASVIIATVIIGALVFVTKEESLEGFINTVYFIDLENKQFCLFNKPILRHYYLNQSVILGSYENRLRKAQKDVSFDFPKDHKAIIDIHTMAVLEHMGLYYGRSWHVEGRSTEVPSGRVGSYRQLEIENVNKDTSIFTTDSLPNNMKQNMFFEDLKTFQNLALPKGTRMYYVTNPDNPFVECRFYKPFSFDVRIKVCSLLYTIGLGDVGDYLGITDFERSDTRADDPSVKKYGTFVITTHYTAKFSKIKAWNPAVIRYKKWAKNLFDDLYNAFDWKICFGKLKDREETLAHRKIIHKL
;
A
#
# COMPACT_ATOMS: atom_id res chain seq x y z
N MET A 1 28.63 -25.08 -9.23
CA MET A 1 28.23 -24.41 -10.49
C MET A 1 28.80 -22.99 -10.50
N ASN A 2 29.58 -22.61 -11.52
CA ASN A 2 30.52 -21.49 -11.45
C ASN A 2 29.81 -20.12 -11.52
N LYS A 3 29.79 -19.37 -10.40
CA LYS A 3 29.08 -18.07 -10.22
C LYS A 3 29.43 -17.05 -11.31
N LYS A 4 30.69 -17.05 -11.79
CA LYS A 4 31.17 -16.24 -12.93
C LYS A 4 30.49 -16.57 -14.26
N LEU A 5 30.10 -17.83 -14.49
CA LEU A 5 29.44 -18.27 -15.72
C LEU A 5 27.98 -17.82 -15.74
N ILE A 6 27.30 -17.86 -14.59
CA ILE A 6 25.91 -17.42 -14.43
C ILE A 6 25.79 -15.90 -14.57
N ASP A 7 26.73 -15.13 -14.02
CA ASP A 7 26.78 -13.68 -14.19
C ASP A 7 27.09 -13.27 -15.63
N LYS A 8 27.98 -14.00 -16.33
CA LYS A 8 28.20 -13.80 -17.77
C LYS A 8 26.94 -14.11 -18.58
N LEU A 9 26.25 -15.23 -18.30
CA LEU A 9 25.02 -15.60 -18.99
C LEU A 9 23.87 -14.61 -18.75
N THR A 10 23.71 -14.09 -17.54
CA THR A 10 22.70 -13.06 -17.24
C THR A 10 23.05 -11.70 -17.84
N LYS A 11 24.34 -11.35 -17.93
CA LYS A 11 24.81 -10.15 -18.64
C LYS A 11 24.57 -10.27 -20.15
N TYR A 12 24.86 -11.43 -20.75
CA TYR A 12 24.55 -11.74 -22.15
C TYR A 12 23.04 -11.72 -22.41
N ARG A 13 22.23 -12.32 -21.53
CA ARG A 13 20.76 -12.33 -21.67
C ARG A 13 20.16 -10.91 -21.58
N ARG A 14 20.72 -10.04 -20.71
CA ARG A 14 20.33 -8.61 -20.63
C ARG A 14 20.77 -7.83 -21.88
N MET A 15 21.93 -8.14 -22.45
CA MET A 15 22.42 -7.52 -23.69
C MET A 15 21.59 -7.96 -24.90
N ILE A 16 21.25 -9.26 -24.95
CA ILE A 16 20.41 -9.86 -25.99
C ILE A 16 18.99 -9.24 -25.95
N MET A 17 18.37 -9.16 -24.77
CA MET A 17 17.00 -8.66 -24.64
C MET A 17 16.89 -7.13 -24.67
N GLY A 18 17.90 -6.41 -24.18
CA GLY A 18 17.85 -4.94 -24.08
C GLY A 18 18.36 -4.19 -25.30
N PHE A 19 19.23 -4.80 -26.11
CA PHE A 19 19.88 -4.14 -27.25
C PHE A 19 19.68 -4.89 -28.57
N LEU A 20 19.82 -6.22 -28.56
CA LEU A 20 19.67 -7.05 -29.75
C LEU A 20 18.20 -7.21 -30.16
N LEU A 21 17.25 -7.38 -29.23
CA LEU A 21 15.84 -7.55 -29.59
C LEU A 21 15.24 -6.35 -30.36
N PRO A 22 15.47 -5.07 -29.95
CA PRO A 22 15.05 -3.92 -30.75
C PRO A 22 15.73 -3.87 -32.13
N ILE A 23 17.02 -4.21 -32.20
CA ILE A 23 17.78 -4.27 -33.45
C ILE A 23 17.27 -5.39 -34.35
N ILE A 24 16.94 -6.55 -33.80
CA ILE A 24 16.35 -7.69 -34.52
C ILE A 24 14.95 -7.31 -35.02
N LEU A 25 14.12 -6.66 -34.21
CA LEU A 25 12.81 -6.16 -34.65
C LEU A 25 12.95 -5.10 -35.76
N LEU A 26 13.96 -4.22 -35.67
CA LEU A 26 14.30 -3.25 -36.72
C LEU A 26 14.79 -3.93 -38.00
N LEU A 27 15.66 -4.94 -37.88
CA LEU A 27 16.19 -5.71 -39.00
C LEU A 27 15.11 -6.58 -39.66
N VAL A 28 14.23 -7.19 -38.88
CA VAL A 28 13.07 -7.93 -39.38
C VAL A 28 12.10 -6.98 -40.06
N GLY A 29 11.83 -5.81 -39.46
CA GLY A 29 11.02 -4.76 -40.08
C GLY A 29 11.61 -4.24 -41.39
N TYR A 30 12.94 -4.02 -41.42
CA TYR A 30 13.67 -3.58 -42.60
C TYR A 30 13.69 -4.66 -43.69
N ALA A 31 13.94 -5.92 -43.33
CA ALA A 31 13.92 -7.05 -44.26
C ALA A 31 12.52 -7.27 -44.85
N LEU A 32 11.46 -7.12 -44.04
CA LEU A 32 10.08 -7.18 -44.52
C LEU A 32 9.75 -6.01 -45.46
N LEU A 33 10.19 -4.79 -45.15
CA LEU A 33 10.10 -3.64 -46.05
C LEU A 33 10.85 -3.86 -47.37
N LEU A 34 12.01 -4.52 -47.33
CA LEU A 34 12.80 -4.87 -48.50
C LEU A 34 12.11 -5.93 -49.37
N ILE A 35 11.51 -6.95 -48.75
CA ILE A 35 10.70 -7.96 -49.46
C ILE A 35 9.44 -7.33 -50.08
N LEU A 36 8.79 -6.38 -49.38
CA LEU A 36 7.67 -5.59 -49.90
C LEU A 36 8.10 -4.69 -51.07
N TYR A 37 9.29 -4.08 -50.99
CA TYR A 37 9.90 -3.30 -52.08
C TYR A 37 10.19 -4.16 -53.31
N LEU A 38 10.69 -5.39 -53.12
CA LEU A 38 11.05 -6.28 -54.21
C LEU A 38 9.82 -6.94 -54.89
N ASN A 39 8.66 -6.99 -54.24
CA ASN A 39 7.46 -7.65 -54.77
C ASN A 39 6.29 -6.70 -55.15
N ARG A 40 6.54 -5.40 -55.30
CA ARG A 40 5.59 -4.28 -55.51
C ARG A 40 4.41 -4.47 -56.48
N GLY A 41 4.43 -5.48 -57.34
CA GLY A 41 3.34 -5.80 -58.27
C GLY A 41 2.18 -6.62 -57.69
N SER A 42 2.29 -7.13 -56.45
CA SER A 42 1.25 -7.98 -55.85
C SER A 42 0.26 -7.20 -54.99
N SER A 43 -1.05 -7.31 -55.26
CA SER A 43 -2.12 -6.67 -54.46
C SER A 43 -2.18 -7.12 -53.00
N ARG A 44 -1.58 -8.26 -52.66
CA ARG A 44 -1.54 -8.81 -51.29
C ARG A 44 -0.52 -8.12 -50.36
N ILE A 45 0.31 -7.23 -50.91
CA ILE A 45 1.34 -6.49 -50.16
C ILE A 45 0.76 -5.43 -49.25
N GLN A 46 -0.31 -4.75 -49.67
CA GLN A 46 -0.99 -3.77 -48.83
C GLN A 46 -1.54 -4.43 -47.57
N GLU A 47 -2.21 -5.58 -47.69
CA GLU A 47 -2.74 -6.34 -46.55
C GLU A 47 -1.63 -6.79 -45.59
N ALA A 48 -0.53 -7.34 -46.10
CA ALA A 48 0.60 -7.77 -45.28
C ALA A 48 1.29 -6.60 -44.54
N SER A 49 1.44 -5.45 -45.21
CA SER A 49 2.03 -4.26 -44.60
C SER A 49 1.15 -3.66 -43.50
N VAL A 50 -0.18 -3.68 -43.67
CA VAL A 50 -1.13 -3.25 -42.64
C VAL A 50 -1.07 -4.18 -41.43
N ILE A 51 -1.00 -5.50 -41.62
CA ILE A 51 -0.90 -6.47 -40.52
C ILE A 51 0.39 -6.25 -39.73
N ILE A 52 1.54 -6.12 -40.41
CA ILE A 52 2.84 -5.90 -39.76
C ILE A 52 2.87 -4.57 -39.01
N ALA A 53 2.39 -3.48 -39.62
CA ALA A 53 2.28 -2.18 -38.98
C ALA A 53 1.36 -2.25 -37.76
N THR A 54 0.22 -2.95 -37.85
CA THR A 54 -0.72 -3.12 -36.74
C THR A 54 -0.11 -3.93 -35.59
N VAL A 55 0.68 -4.96 -35.88
CA VAL A 55 1.40 -5.74 -34.84
C VAL A 55 2.50 -4.90 -34.18
N ILE A 56 3.27 -4.13 -34.95
CA ILE A 56 4.32 -3.25 -34.42
C ILE A 56 3.72 -2.12 -33.59
N ILE A 57 2.66 -1.46 -34.08
CA ILE A 57 1.94 -0.41 -33.37
C ILE A 57 1.23 -1.00 -32.15
N GLY A 58 0.60 -2.16 -32.26
CA GLY A 58 -0.04 -2.87 -31.15
C GLY A 58 0.97 -3.25 -30.06
N ALA A 59 2.14 -3.74 -30.44
CA ALA A 59 3.25 -3.99 -29.52
C ALA A 59 3.74 -2.68 -28.89
N LEU A 60 3.97 -1.62 -29.67
CA LEU A 60 4.36 -0.29 -29.15
C LEU A 60 3.33 0.29 -28.19
N VAL A 61 2.03 0.21 -28.50
CA VAL A 61 0.93 0.69 -27.65
C VAL A 61 0.83 -0.14 -26.37
N PHE A 62 0.93 -1.47 -26.46
CA PHE A 62 0.93 -2.35 -25.30
C PHE A 62 2.14 -2.08 -24.39
N VAL A 63 3.30 -1.76 -24.97
CA VAL A 63 4.57 -1.51 -24.27
C VAL A 63 4.68 -0.09 -23.72
N THR A 64 3.98 0.87 -24.33
CA THR A 64 3.88 2.25 -23.85
C THR A 64 2.70 2.48 -22.90
N LYS A 65 1.79 1.50 -22.78
CA LYS A 65 0.67 1.58 -21.85
C LYS A 65 1.20 1.70 -20.42
N GLU A 66 0.78 2.76 -19.78
CA GLU A 66 1.22 3.15 -18.46
C GLU A 66 0.62 2.17 -17.45
N GLU A 67 1.37 1.14 -17.07
CA GLU A 67 1.03 0.36 -15.88
C GLU A 67 1.32 1.25 -14.68
N SER A 68 0.32 2.04 -14.30
CA SER A 68 0.25 2.71 -13.00
C SER A 68 -0.58 1.84 -12.06
N LEU A 69 -0.19 1.81 -10.79
CA LEU A 69 -1.00 1.21 -9.74
C LEU A 69 -1.59 2.36 -8.93
N GLU A 70 -2.88 2.31 -8.69
CA GLU A 70 -3.61 3.32 -7.93
C GLU A 70 -4.66 2.63 -7.07
N GLY A 71 -4.93 3.20 -5.90
CA GLY A 71 -6.05 2.79 -5.08
C GLY A 71 -6.15 3.59 -3.79
N PHE A 72 -7.24 3.34 -3.06
CA PHE A 72 -7.62 4.12 -1.89
C PHE A 72 -7.95 3.17 -0.75
N ILE A 73 -7.45 3.49 0.44
CA ILE A 73 -7.79 2.83 1.70
C ILE A 73 -8.55 3.81 2.57
N ASN A 74 -9.69 3.37 3.09
CA ASN A 74 -10.39 4.08 4.15
C ASN A 74 -10.12 3.38 5.47
N THR A 75 -9.40 4.07 6.35
CA THR A 75 -9.10 3.63 7.70
C THR A 75 -10.03 4.33 8.66
N VAL A 76 -10.66 3.55 9.53
CA VAL A 76 -11.63 4.06 10.50
C VAL A 76 -11.04 3.97 11.89
N TYR A 77 -11.06 5.10 12.61
CA TYR A 77 -10.68 5.19 14.01
C TYR A 77 -11.89 5.55 14.86
N PHE A 78 -12.10 4.83 15.96
CA PHE A 78 -13.12 5.15 16.95
C PHE A 78 -12.49 5.78 18.17
N ILE A 79 -13.18 6.76 18.73
CA ILE A 79 -12.73 7.52 19.89
C ILE A 79 -13.86 7.60 20.90
N ASP A 80 -13.50 7.52 22.17
CA ASP A 80 -14.29 7.95 23.31
C ASP A 80 -14.08 9.46 23.48
N LEU A 81 -15.14 10.24 23.26
CA LEU A 81 -15.13 11.71 23.31
C LEU A 81 -15.08 12.24 24.74
N GLU A 82 -15.53 11.47 25.73
CA GLU A 82 -15.47 11.82 27.15
C GLU A 82 -14.04 11.66 27.67
N ASN A 83 -13.46 10.47 27.45
CA ASN A 83 -12.09 10.16 27.87
C ASN A 83 -11.03 10.67 26.91
N LYS A 84 -11.42 11.13 25.73
CA LYS A 84 -10.55 11.62 24.65
C LYS A 84 -9.46 10.59 24.33
N GLN A 85 -9.89 9.36 24.08
CA GLN A 85 -9.00 8.24 23.80
C GLN A 85 -9.54 7.39 22.67
N PHE A 86 -8.65 6.71 21.95
CA PHE A 86 -9.06 5.73 20.95
C PHE A 86 -9.72 4.52 21.61
N CYS A 87 -10.82 4.05 21.04
CA CYS A 87 -11.49 2.85 21.48
C CYS A 87 -10.78 1.61 20.93
N LEU A 88 -10.22 0.79 21.83
CA LEU A 88 -9.70 -0.53 21.51
C LEU A 88 -10.75 -1.59 21.88
N PHE A 89 -11.34 -2.22 20.88
CA PHE A 89 -12.39 -3.21 21.13
C PHE A 89 -11.83 -4.62 21.33
N ASN A 90 -12.40 -5.35 22.31
CA ASN A 90 -11.95 -6.69 22.69
C ASN A 90 -12.42 -7.82 21.74
N LYS A 91 -13.19 -7.53 20.70
CA LYS A 91 -13.60 -8.53 19.71
C LYS A 91 -12.37 -8.98 18.90
N PRO A 92 -12.13 -10.28 18.67
CA PRO A 92 -10.91 -10.75 18.01
C PRO A 92 -10.60 -10.04 16.68
N ILE A 93 -11.56 -9.90 15.76
CA ILE A 93 -11.33 -9.28 14.44
C ILE A 93 -10.94 -7.79 14.59
N LEU A 94 -11.69 -7.05 15.41
CA LEU A 94 -11.39 -5.65 15.74
C LEU A 94 -10.05 -5.54 16.43
N ARG A 95 -9.76 -6.41 17.41
CA ARG A 95 -8.48 -6.46 18.10
C ARG A 95 -7.33 -6.67 17.13
N HIS A 96 -7.44 -7.53 16.11
CA HIS A 96 -6.37 -7.72 15.12
C HIS A 96 -6.23 -6.50 14.18
N TYR A 97 -7.35 -5.92 13.75
CA TYR A 97 -7.36 -4.66 12.97
C TYR A 97 -6.67 -3.54 13.76
N TYR A 98 -7.06 -3.35 15.02
CA TYR A 98 -6.44 -2.39 15.92
C TYR A 98 -5.06 -2.81 16.35
N LEU A 99 -4.67 -4.09 16.38
CA LEU A 99 -3.32 -4.53 16.73
C LEU A 99 -2.30 -4.05 15.67
N ASN A 100 -2.68 -4.15 14.40
CA ASN A 100 -1.91 -3.59 13.30
C ASN A 100 -1.81 -2.06 13.40
N GLN A 101 -2.80 -1.41 14.02
CA GLN A 101 -2.80 0.01 14.36
C GLN A 101 -2.24 0.28 15.78
N SER A 102 -1.99 -0.73 16.62
CA SER A 102 -1.83 -0.52 18.07
C SER A 102 -0.42 -0.16 18.44
N VAL A 103 0.56 -0.47 17.58
CA VAL A 103 1.93 0.06 17.72
C VAL A 103 1.89 1.60 17.69
N ILE A 104 0.99 2.15 16.88
CA ILE A 104 0.77 3.58 16.69
C ILE A 104 -0.09 4.20 17.79
N LEU A 105 -1.10 3.47 18.26
CA LEU A 105 -1.95 3.89 19.39
C LEU A 105 -1.19 3.80 20.73
N GLY A 106 -0.32 2.80 20.91
CA GLY A 106 0.59 2.72 22.05
C GLY A 106 1.65 3.82 22.02
N SER A 107 2.02 4.30 20.83
CA SER A 107 2.84 5.50 20.66
C SER A 107 2.08 6.78 21.07
N TYR A 108 0.78 6.87 20.72
CA TYR A 108 -0.13 7.94 21.17
C TYR A 108 -0.35 7.95 22.70
N GLU A 109 -0.63 6.80 23.32
CA GLU A 109 -0.77 6.69 24.79
C GLU A 109 0.53 7.06 25.52
N ASN A 110 1.68 6.61 25.01
CA ASN A 110 2.98 6.95 25.60
C ASN A 110 3.29 8.45 25.49
N ARG A 111 2.86 9.12 24.42
CA ARG A 111 3.03 10.56 24.24
C ARG A 111 2.04 11.40 25.02
N LEU A 112 0.76 11.02 25.08
CA LEU A 112 -0.19 11.66 25.99
C LEU A 112 0.35 11.64 27.42
N ARG A 113 0.88 10.48 27.85
CA ARG A 113 1.52 10.32 29.18
C ARG A 113 2.81 11.15 29.35
N LYS A 114 3.59 11.38 28.28
CA LYS A 114 4.83 12.17 28.33
C LYS A 114 4.63 13.67 28.16
N ALA A 115 3.61 14.10 27.42
CA ALA A 115 3.43 15.48 26.99
C ALA A 115 2.74 16.37 28.02
N GLN A 116 1.85 15.84 28.89
CA GLN A 116 1.28 16.61 30.00
C GLN A 116 0.40 15.80 30.98
N LYS A 117 0.38 16.24 32.24
CA LYS A 117 -0.52 15.79 33.33
C LYS A 117 -2.00 16.16 33.09
N ASP A 118 -2.31 17.00 32.12
CA ASP A 118 -3.68 17.37 31.75
C ASP A 118 -3.66 18.13 30.41
N VAL A 119 -3.80 17.43 29.27
CA VAL A 119 -4.26 18.07 28.02
C VAL A 119 -5.19 17.12 27.31
N SER A 120 -6.42 17.55 27.26
CA SER A 120 -7.54 16.87 26.65
C SER A 120 -7.45 17.06 25.13
N PHE A 121 -6.92 16.09 24.38
CA PHE A 121 -6.83 16.14 22.90
C PHE A 121 -8.23 16.26 22.29
N ASP A 122 -8.44 17.24 21.41
CA ASP A 122 -9.73 17.50 20.77
C ASP A 122 -9.69 16.90 19.36
N PHE A 123 -9.91 15.58 19.26
CA PHE A 123 -9.87 14.86 17.99
C PHE A 123 -10.64 15.55 16.85
N PRO A 124 -11.84 16.13 17.09
CA PRO A 124 -12.56 16.92 16.07
C PRO A 124 -11.78 18.10 15.49
N LYS A 125 -10.83 18.66 16.25
CA LYS A 125 -10.03 19.83 15.83
C LYS A 125 -8.60 19.46 15.45
N ASP A 126 -8.09 18.34 15.96
CA ASP A 126 -6.70 17.92 15.81
C ASP A 126 -6.48 17.00 14.59
N HIS A 127 -7.07 17.36 13.43
CA HIS A 127 -6.96 16.57 12.19
C HIS A 127 -5.52 16.31 11.74
N LYS A 128 -4.62 17.29 11.92
CA LYS A 128 -3.21 17.16 11.56
C LYS A 128 -2.52 16.06 12.36
N ALA A 129 -2.83 15.96 13.65
CA ALA A 129 -2.29 14.93 14.51
C ALA A 129 -2.79 13.55 14.08
N ILE A 130 -4.08 13.40 13.76
CA ILE A 130 -4.63 12.14 13.26
C ILE A 130 -3.92 11.69 11.96
N ILE A 131 -3.66 12.61 11.04
CA ILE A 131 -2.90 12.33 9.81
C ILE A 131 -1.45 11.96 10.11
N ASP A 132 -0.81 12.66 11.05
CA ASP A 132 0.57 12.39 11.44
C ASP A 132 0.71 11.01 12.08
N ILE A 133 -0.23 10.61 12.94
CA ILE A 133 -0.35 9.29 13.54
C ILE A 133 -0.44 8.23 12.43
N HIS A 134 -1.39 8.39 11.50
CA HIS A 134 -1.59 7.42 10.43
C HIS A 134 -0.40 7.36 9.45
N THR A 135 0.27 8.48 9.21
CA THR A 135 1.47 8.47 8.36
C THR A 135 2.60 7.68 9.02
N MET A 136 2.82 7.88 10.32
CA MET A 136 3.81 7.09 11.07
C MET A 136 3.43 5.61 11.10
N ALA A 137 2.13 5.28 11.17
CA ALA A 137 1.64 3.91 11.06
C ALA A 137 2.06 3.20 9.79
N VAL A 138 1.84 3.86 8.66
CA VAL A 138 2.24 3.33 7.36
C VAL A 138 3.75 3.10 7.33
N LEU A 139 4.55 4.04 7.85
CA LEU A 139 6.00 3.91 7.86
C LEU A 139 6.52 2.82 8.79
N GLU A 140 5.99 2.70 10.00
CA GLU A 140 6.34 1.60 10.93
C GLU A 140 5.95 0.24 10.35
N HIS A 141 4.77 0.14 9.74
CA HIS A 141 4.35 -1.06 9.03
C HIS A 141 5.34 -1.41 7.91
N MET A 142 5.73 -0.42 7.10
CA MET A 142 6.76 -0.62 6.08
C MET A 142 8.11 -1.04 6.69
N GLY A 143 8.55 -0.41 7.79
CA GLY A 143 9.80 -0.76 8.47
C GLY A 143 9.79 -2.17 9.06
N LEU A 144 8.65 -2.62 9.60
CA LEU A 144 8.50 -3.96 10.18
C LEU A 144 8.68 -5.05 9.11
N TYR A 145 8.01 -4.90 7.96
CA TYR A 145 7.99 -5.93 6.93
C TYR A 145 9.13 -5.81 5.92
N TYR A 146 9.55 -4.59 5.63
CA TYR A 146 10.59 -4.28 4.64
C TYR A 146 11.89 -3.81 5.31
N GLY A 147 12.11 -4.03 6.60
CA GLY A 147 13.28 -3.47 7.30
C GLY A 147 14.63 -4.05 6.91
N ARG A 148 14.68 -5.31 6.46
CA ARG A 148 15.93 -5.98 6.02
C ARG A 148 16.02 -6.18 4.52
N SER A 149 14.88 -6.24 3.83
CA SER A 149 14.81 -6.45 2.38
C SER A 149 13.57 -5.77 1.83
N TRP A 150 13.74 -5.03 0.73
CA TRP A 150 12.61 -4.53 -0.06
C TRP A 150 11.96 -5.65 -0.89
N HIS A 151 12.64 -6.78 -1.02
CA HIS A 151 12.17 -7.93 -1.77
C HIS A 151 11.72 -9.03 -0.80
N VAL A 152 10.43 -9.02 -0.48
CA VAL A 152 9.77 -10.00 0.39
C VAL A 152 8.68 -10.74 -0.39
N GLU A 153 8.55 -12.03 -0.11
CA GLU A 153 7.42 -12.82 -0.59
C GLU A 153 6.36 -12.85 0.50
N GLY A 154 5.25 -12.15 0.26
CA GLY A 154 4.04 -12.29 1.07
C GLY A 154 3.33 -13.59 0.71
N ARG A 155 3.05 -14.42 1.71
CA ARG A 155 2.22 -15.62 1.59
C ARG A 155 1.06 -15.48 2.56
N SER A 156 -0.15 -15.46 2.05
CA SER A 156 -1.35 -15.43 2.88
C SER A 156 -1.95 -16.82 3.00
N THR A 157 -2.31 -17.21 4.22
CA THR A 157 -3.10 -18.41 4.49
C THR A 157 -4.46 -17.99 5.03
N GLU A 158 -5.53 -18.59 4.51
CA GLU A 158 -6.87 -18.42 5.06
C GLU A 158 -7.02 -19.35 6.27
N VAL A 159 -7.32 -18.77 7.43
CA VAL A 159 -7.68 -19.49 8.65
C VAL A 159 -9.08 -19.08 9.09
N PRO A 160 -9.76 -19.85 9.99
CA PRO A 160 -11.13 -19.55 10.40
C PRO A 160 -11.33 -18.15 11.03
N SER A 161 -10.27 -17.53 11.55
CA SER A 161 -10.27 -16.16 12.08
C SER A 161 -9.98 -15.08 11.03
N GLY A 162 -9.74 -15.47 9.78
CA GLY A 162 -9.46 -14.61 8.63
C GLY A 162 -8.18 -14.98 7.88
N ARG A 163 -7.80 -14.14 6.92
CA ARG A 163 -6.53 -14.29 6.21
C ARG A 163 -5.37 -13.82 7.09
N VAL A 164 -4.40 -14.71 7.34
CA VAL A 164 -3.15 -14.42 8.03
C VAL A 164 -2.03 -14.35 7.00
N GLY A 165 -1.32 -13.22 6.98
CA GLY A 165 -0.12 -13.04 6.17
C GLY A 165 1.11 -13.59 6.87
N SER A 166 1.98 -14.24 6.13
CA SER A 166 3.35 -14.56 6.53
C SER A 166 4.31 -13.98 5.50
N TYR A 167 5.42 -13.42 5.97
CA TYR A 167 6.43 -12.83 5.11
C TYR A 167 7.67 -13.70 5.15
N ARG A 168 8.12 -14.15 3.97
CA ARG A 168 9.40 -14.81 3.83
C ARG A 168 10.38 -13.87 3.15
N GLN A 169 11.48 -13.58 3.83
CA GLN A 169 12.63 -12.95 3.19
C GLN A 169 13.19 -13.92 2.16
N LEU A 170 13.30 -13.45 0.92
CA LEU A 170 13.93 -14.26 -0.12
C LEU A 170 15.45 -14.13 0.07
N GLU A 171 16.07 -15.20 0.56
CA GLU A 171 17.53 -15.31 0.67
C GLU A 171 18.13 -15.32 -0.74
N ILE A 172 18.62 -14.16 -1.16
CA ILE A 172 19.40 -14.03 -2.38
C ILE A 172 20.61 -13.21 -1.98
N GLU A 173 21.80 -13.83 -1.93
CA GLU A 173 23.08 -13.19 -1.58
C GLU A 173 23.37 -11.89 -2.35
N ASN A 174 22.68 -11.65 -3.49
CA ASN A 174 22.79 -10.45 -4.31
C ASN A 174 21.77 -9.34 -3.97
N VAL A 175 20.71 -9.60 -3.19
CA VAL A 175 19.67 -8.60 -2.87
C VAL A 175 20.18 -7.54 -1.88
N ASN A 176 21.05 -7.91 -0.94
CA ASN A 176 21.67 -6.95 -0.01
C ASN A 176 22.58 -5.95 -0.73
N LYS A 177 23.18 -6.31 -1.88
CA LYS A 177 24.05 -5.41 -2.66
C LYS A 177 23.28 -4.33 -3.45
N ASP A 178 21.99 -4.59 -3.70
CA ASP A 178 21.06 -3.74 -4.45
C ASP A 178 19.99 -3.09 -3.56
N THR A 179 20.29 -2.94 -2.27
CA THR A 179 19.40 -2.34 -1.27
C THR A 179 20.01 -1.07 -0.67
N SER A 180 19.16 -0.07 -0.46
CA SER A 180 19.44 1.09 0.40
C SER A 180 18.64 0.90 1.68
N ILE A 181 19.30 0.97 2.83
CA ILE A 181 18.65 0.87 4.14
C ILE A 181 18.51 2.27 4.69
N PHE A 182 17.29 2.63 5.06
CA PHE A 182 16.95 3.87 5.73
C PHE A 182 16.76 3.60 7.21
N THR A 183 17.61 4.15 8.05
CA THR A 183 17.43 4.26 9.50
C THR A 183 16.66 5.54 9.83
N THR A 184 16.19 5.67 11.07
CA THR A 184 15.54 6.90 11.57
C THR A 184 16.38 8.16 11.30
N ASP A 185 17.70 8.09 11.49
CA ASP A 185 18.63 9.21 11.25
C ASP A 185 18.75 9.61 9.76
N SER A 186 18.46 8.68 8.85
CA SER A 186 18.53 8.89 7.40
C SER A 186 17.21 9.30 6.76
N LEU A 187 16.13 9.37 7.55
CA LEU A 187 14.84 9.84 7.08
C LEU A 187 14.91 11.33 6.71
N PRO A 188 14.08 11.80 5.77
CA PRO A 188 14.07 13.20 5.37
C PRO A 188 13.90 14.14 6.58
N ASN A 189 14.73 15.18 6.69
CA ASN A 189 14.72 16.09 7.85
C ASN A 189 13.35 16.72 8.11
N ASN A 190 12.58 17.00 7.07
CA ASN A 190 11.24 17.56 7.21
C ASN A 190 10.22 16.55 7.74
N MET A 191 10.53 15.25 7.78
CA MET A 191 9.73 14.26 8.50
C MET A 191 9.77 14.50 10.02
N LYS A 192 10.80 15.16 10.55
CA LYS A 192 10.86 15.61 11.95
C LYS A 192 9.78 16.64 12.30
N GLN A 193 9.12 17.25 11.30
CA GLN A 193 7.96 18.10 11.51
C GLN A 193 6.70 17.30 11.86
N ASN A 194 6.70 15.99 11.60
CA ASN A 194 5.66 15.12 12.12
C ASN A 194 5.81 15.05 13.63
N MET A 195 4.74 15.39 14.35
CA MET A 195 4.76 15.50 15.81
C MET A 195 5.02 14.17 16.55
N PHE A 196 5.05 13.06 15.81
CA PHE A 196 5.20 11.70 16.29
C PHE A 196 6.47 11.01 15.79
N PHE A 197 7.36 11.75 15.12
CA PHE A 197 8.59 11.22 14.54
C PHE A 197 9.52 10.57 15.57
N GLU A 198 9.72 11.21 16.72
CA GLU A 198 10.66 10.75 17.76
C GLU A 198 10.23 9.44 18.46
N ASP A 199 8.98 8.99 18.26
CA ASP A 199 8.48 7.75 18.86
C ASP A 199 8.32 6.61 17.84
N LEU A 200 8.99 6.71 16.70
CA LEU A 200 9.18 5.62 15.73
C LEU A 200 10.04 4.49 16.35
N LYS A 201 9.56 3.86 17.43
CA LYS A 201 10.30 2.88 18.23
C LYS A 201 10.48 1.55 17.51
N THR A 202 9.52 1.18 16.66
CA THR A 202 9.58 -0.08 15.90
C THR A 202 10.21 0.09 14.52
N PHE A 203 10.30 1.33 14.05
CA PHE A 203 11.04 1.69 12.86
C PHE A 203 12.54 1.64 13.14
N GLN A 204 13.13 0.46 12.98
CA GLN A 204 14.58 0.34 13.06
C GLN A 204 15.23 0.62 11.70
N ASN A 205 14.64 0.06 10.65
CA ASN A 205 15.17 0.11 9.30
C ASN A 205 14.03 0.03 8.29
N LEU A 206 14.25 0.62 7.12
CA LEU A 206 13.45 0.41 5.93
C LEU A 206 14.39 0.15 4.75
N ALA A 207 14.39 -1.07 4.24
CA ALA A 207 15.09 -1.43 3.02
C ALA A 207 14.25 -1.03 1.80
N LEU A 208 14.88 -0.31 0.87
CA LEU A 208 14.33 0.07 -0.42
C LEU A 208 15.32 -0.31 -1.53
N PRO A 209 14.89 -0.34 -2.81
CA PRO A 209 15.81 -0.50 -3.92
C PRO A 209 16.95 0.50 -3.86
N LYS A 210 18.17 0.07 -4.15
CA LYS A 210 19.36 0.95 -4.12
C LYS A 210 19.17 2.20 -4.98
N GLY A 211 19.54 3.36 -4.42
CA GLY A 211 19.41 4.66 -5.08
C GLY A 211 17.99 5.22 -5.13
N THR A 212 17.06 4.64 -4.35
CA THR A 212 15.78 5.27 -4.05
C THR A 212 16.02 6.50 -3.18
N ARG A 213 15.24 7.56 -3.43
CA ARG A 213 15.18 8.76 -2.62
C ARG A 213 13.84 8.79 -1.92
N MET A 214 13.84 9.21 -0.67
CA MET A 214 12.63 9.42 0.10
C MET A 214 12.37 10.93 0.21
N TYR A 215 11.12 11.32 0.03
CA TYR A 215 10.65 12.66 0.29
C TYR A 215 9.43 12.58 1.20
N TYR A 216 9.36 13.52 2.13
CA TYR A 216 8.19 13.77 2.93
C TYR A 216 7.63 15.12 2.49
N VAL A 217 6.34 15.23 2.23
CA VAL A 217 5.72 16.49 1.84
C VAL A 217 4.53 16.74 2.75
N THR A 218 4.54 17.90 3.39
CA THR A 218 3.43 18.40 4.20
C THR A 218 2.86 19.61 3.49
N ASN A 219 1.54 19.78 3.55
CA ASN A 219 0.91 21.03 3.17
C ASN A 219 0.26 21.64 4.43
N PRO A 220 0.65 22.86 4.83
CA PRO A 220 0.06 23.53 5.98
C PRO A 220 -1.38 24.01 5.71
N ASP A 221 -1.74 24.28 4.45
CA ASP A 221 -3.04 24.86 4.06
C ASP A 221 -4.11 23.79 3.79
N ASN A 222 -3.69 22.56 3.51
CA ASN A 222 -4.58 21.42 3.31
C ASN A 222 -4.03 20.23 4.09
N PRO A 223 -4.78 19.66 5.04
CA PRO A 223 -4.31 18.59 5.91
C PRO A 223 -4.12 17.31 5.09
N PHE A 224 -2.97 17.22 4.44
CA PHE A 224 -2.44 16.02 3.85
C PHE A 224 -0.95 15.91 4.11
N VAL A 225 -0.50 14.66 4.14
CA VAL A 225 0.91 14.29 4.20
C VAL A 225 1.19 13.29 3.10
N GLU A 226 2.30 13.45 2.38
CA GLU A 226 2.74 12.52 1.35
C GLU A 226 4.13 11.96 1.69
N CYS A 227 4.23 10.62 1.71
CA CYS A 227 5.50 9.91 1.67
C CYS A 227 5.77 9.45 0.23
N ARG A 228 6.85 9.93 -0.35
CA ARG A 228 7.23 9.64 -1.74
C ARG A 228 8.55 8.89 -1.81
N PHE A 229 8.55 7.75 -2.48
CA PHE A 229 9.70 6.91 -2.75
C PHE A 229 10.00 6.93 -4.24
N TYR A 230 11.12 7.54 -4.60
CA TYR A 230 11.42 7.86 -5.99
C TYR A 230 12.79 7.34 -6.40
N LYS A 231 12.84 6.61 -7.52
CA LYS A 231 14.09 6.20 -8.15
C LYS A 231 14.11 6.70 -9.60
N PRO A 232 15.04 7.63 -9.95
CA PRO A 232 15.10 8.23 -11.27
C PRO A 232 15.03 7.21 -12.41
N PHE A 233 14.20 7.51 -13.41
CA PHE A 233 13.99 6.69 -14.61
C PHE A 233 13.57 5.24 -14.32
N SER A 234 13.09 4.93 -13.11
CA SER A 234 12.70 3.58 -12.68
C SER A 234 11.28 3.57 -12.13
N PHE A 235 11.02 4.27 -11.02
CA PHE A 235 9.69 4.33 -10.40
C PHE A 235 9.49 5.60 -9.55
N ASP A 236 8.21 5.90 -9.30
CA ASP A 236 7.72 6.94 -8.40
C ASP A 236 6.50 6.40 -7.64
N VAL A 237 6.71 6.03 -6.37
CA VAL A 237 5.66 5.53 -5.47
C VAL A 237 5.32 6.64 -4.48
N ARG A 238 4.03 6.95 -4.33
CA ARG A 238 3.53 7.99 -3.43
C ARG A 238 2.42 7.43 -2.55
N ILE A 239 2.50 7.70 -1.26
CA ILE A 239 1.46 7.38 -0.29
C ILE A 239 1.02 8.70 0.33
N LYS A 240 -0.18 9.13 -0.02
CA LYS A 240 -0.77 10.40 0.42
C LYS A 240 -1.89 10.11 1.42
N VAL A 241 -1.73 10.60 2.64
CA VAL A 241 -2.70 10.47 3.73
C VAL A 241 -3.47 11.78 3.85
N CYS A 242 -4.80 11.71 3.76
CA CYS A 242 -5.71 12.85 3.90
C CYS A 242 -6.80 12.51 4.93
N SER A 243 -7.21 13.47 5.76
CA SER A 243 -8.42 13.32 6.60
C SER A 243 -9.64 13.85 5.84
N LEU A 244 -10.75 13.11 5.83
CA LEU A 244 -11.92 13.48 5.02
C LEU A 244 -13.26 13.50 5.78
N LEU A 245 -13.39 12.86 6.94
CA LEU A 245 -14.69 12.85 7.64
C LEU A 245 -14.57 12.57 9.15
N TYR A 246 -15.31 13.35 9.93
CA TYR A 246 -15.61 13.11 11.34
C TYR A 246 -17.12 12.96 11.52
N THR A 247 -17.54 11.94 12.27
CA THR A 247 -18.94 11.73 12.67
C THR A 247 -19.04 11.39 14.15
N ILE A 248 -20.14 11.77 14.79
CA ILE A 248 -20.46 11.34 16.16
C ILE A 248 -21.11 9.96 16.10
N GLY A 249 -20.77 9.10 17.05
CA GLY A 249 -21.27 7.73 17.18
C GLY A 249 -20.30 6.66 16.66
N LEU A 250 -20.67 5.40 16.91
CA LEU A 250 -19.91 4.20 16.53
C LEU A 250 -20.23 3.68 15.12
N GLY A 251 -21.22 4.26 14.44
CA GLY A 251 -21.75 3.74 13.17
C GLY A 251 -22.14 2.26 13.29
N ASP A 252 -21.96 1.51 12.20
CA ASP A 252 -22.31 0.09 12.11
C ASP A 252 -21.54 -0.81 13.10
N VAL A 253 -20.50 -0.31 13.77
CA VAL A 253 -19.72 -1.09 14.75
C VAL A 253 -20.47 -1.27 16.07
N GLY A 254 -21.37 -0.35 16.43
CA GLY A 254 -22.13 -0.40 17.69
C GLY A 254 -22.86 -1.73 17.87
N ASP A 255 -23.52 -2.19 16.81
CA ASP A 255 -24.28 -3.44 16.76
C ASP A 255 -23.40 -4.64 17.13
N TYR A 256 -22.22 -4.75 16.52
CA TYR A 256 -21.29 -5.87 16.75
C TYR A 256 -20.68 -5.87 18.16
N LEU A 257 -20.65 -4.71 18.81
CA LEU A 257 -20.18 -4.55 20.18
C LEU A 257 -21.25 -4.90 21.22
N GLY A 258 -22.50 -5.12 20.79
CA GLY A 258 -23.64 -5.23 21.71
C GLY A 258 -23.95 -3.90 22.40
N ILE A 259 -23.49 -2.80 21.80
CA ILE A 259 -23.89 -1.44 22.17
C ILE A 259 -25.06 -1.12 21.25
N THR A 260 -26.17 -1.78 21.54
CA THR A 260 -27.34 -1.83 20.67
C THR A 260 -28.48 -1.11 21.36
N ASP A 261 -28.99 -0.07 20.72
CA ASP A 261 -30.39 0.29 20.89
C ASP A 261 -31.10 -0.16 19.61
N PHE A 262 -31.63 -1.38 19.65
CA PHE A 262 -31.98 -2.23 18.50
C PHE A 262 -33.21 -1.77 17.69
N GLU A 263 -33.75 -0.56 17.91
CA GLU A 263 -35.02 -0.17 17.27
C GLU A 263 -34.93 0.88 16.17
N ARG A 264 -33.76 1.45 15.84
CA ARG A 264 -33.69 2.42 14.72
C ARG A 264 -32.38 2.35 13.94
N SER A 265 -32.48 1.89 12.69
CA SER A 265 -31.55 2.25 11.61
C SER A 265 -31.52 3.77 11.34
N ASP A 266 -32.48 4.51 11.91
CA ASP A 266 -32.40 5.95 12.16
C ASP A 266 -32.03 6.20 13.63
N THR A 267 -30.81 5.84 14.03
CA THR A 267 -30.30 6.21 15.35
C THR A 267 -30.32 7.73 15.38
N ARG A 268 -31.31 8.31 16.08
CA ARG A 268 -31.31 9.75 16.37
C ARG A 268 -29.95 10.01 16.95
N ALA A 269 -29.26 11.02 16.43
CA ALA A 269 -27.99 11.52 16.94
C ALA A 269 -28.11 12.07 18.38
N ASP A 270 -29.08 11.59 19.18
CA ASP A 270 -29.60 12.04 20.46
C ASP A 270 -29.45 11.02 21.60
N ASP A 271 -29.11 9.76 21.34
CA ASP A 271 -28.81 8.77 22.37
C ASP A 271 -27.51 9.15 23.14
N PRO A 272 -27.59 9.41 24.47
CA PRO A 272 -26.43 9.79 25.27
C PRO A 272 -25.31 8.74 25.27
N SER A 273 -25.63 7.45 25.14
CA SER A 273 -24.68 6.34 25.22
C SER A 273 -23.83 6.16 23.95
N VAL A 274 -24.33 6.65 22.81
CA VAL A 274 -23.64 6.66 21.51
C VAL A 274 -22.98 8.01 21.24
N LYS A 275 -23.57 9.11 21.75
CA LYS A 275 -23.01 10.47 21.69
C LYS A 275 -21.62 10.60 22.32
N LYS A 276 -21.27 9.75 23.29
CA LYS A 276 -19.94 9.74 23.89
C LYS A 276 -18.85 9.17 22.98
N TYR A 277 -19.20 8.63 21.80
CA TYR A 277 -18.23 8.13 20.84
C TYR A 277 -18.16 8.99 19.58
N GLY A 278 -17.03 8.93 18.89
CA GLY A 278 -16.83 9.55 17.58
C GLY A 278 -16.04 8.64 16.65
N THR A 279 -16.22 8.85 15.36
CA THR A 279 -15.58 8.10 14.30
C THR A 279 -14.84 9.05 13.36
N PHE A 280 -13.59 8.72 13.03
CA PHE A 280 -12.78 9.43 12.03
C PHE A 280 -12.45 8.51 10.88
N VAL A 281 -12.62 9.02 9.67
CA VAL A 281 -12.22 8.34 8.44
C VAL A 281 -11.01 9.04 7.84
N ILE A 282 -9.90 8.32 7.79
CA ILE A 282 -8.69 8.71 7.07
C ILE A 282 -8.70 8.00 5.73
N THR A 283 -8.45 8.75 4.67
CA THR A 283 -8.26 8.20 3.34
C THR A 283 -6.80 8.27 2.95
N THR A 284 -6.24 7.11 2.67
CA THR A 284 -4.86 6.97 2.19
C THR A 284 -4.89 6.58 0.72
N HIS A 285 -4.40 7.49 -0.12
CA HIS A 285 -4.26 7.32 -1.55
C HIS A 285 -2.84 6.85 -1.87
N TYR A 286 -2.71 5.70 -2.53
CA TYR A 286 -1.43 5.17 -2.99
C TYR A 286 -1.37 5.18 -4.52
N THR A 287 -0.26 5.69 -5.05
CA THR A 287 0.02 5.70 -6.49
C THR A 287 1.43 5.18 -6.76
N ALA A 288 1.60 4.38 -7.80
CA ALA A 288 2.90 3.96 -8.29
C ALA A 288 2.98 4.14 -9.80
N LYS A 289 3.96 4.91 -10.25
CA LYS A 289 4.28 5.10 -11.67
C LYS A 289 5.63 4.48 -11.97
N PHE A 290 5.74 3.82 -13.13
CA PHE A 290 6.96 3.13 -13.55
C PHE A 290 7.47 3.66 -14.89
N SER A 291 8.78 3.59 -15.08
CA SER A 291 9.43 4.06 -16.30
C SER A 291 9.03 3.24 -17.52
N LYS A 292 8.45 3.91 -18.52
CA LYS A 292 8.12 3.34 -19.83
C LYS A 292 9.37 2.91 -20.59
N ILE A 293 10.41 3.74 -20.55
CA ILE A 293 11.68 3.54 -21.26
C ILE A 293 12.40 2.28 -20.80
N LYS A 294 12.17 1.84 -19.54
CA LYS A 294 12.81 0.66 -18.94
C LYS A 294 11.79 -0.41 -18.54
N ALA A 295 10.61 -0.45 -19.17
CA ALA A 295 9.54 -1.40 -18.81
C ALA A 295 10.02 -2.86 -18.78
N TRP A 296 10.93 -3.23 -19.69
CA TRP A 296 11.51 -4.58 -19.83
C TRP A 296 12.67 -4.86 -18.89
N ASN A 297 13.19 -3.84 -18.20
CA ASN A 297 14.30 -4.04 -17.29
C ASN A 297 13.81 -4.96 -16.15
N PRO A 298 14.47 -6.11 -15.90
CA PRO A 298 14.06 -7.04 -14.85
C PRO A 298 13.95 -6.38 -13.46
N ALA A 299 14.70 -5.30 -13.22
CA ALA A 299 14.58 -4.52 -11.99
C ALA A 299 13.23 -3.79 -11.90
N VAL A 300 12.74 -3.20 -13.00
CA VAL A 300 11.45 -2.49 -13.04
C VAL A 300 10.29 -3.46 -12.83
N ILE A 301 10.35 -4.66 -13.43
CA ILE A 301 9.35 -5.72 -13.18
C ILE A 301 9.30 -6.09 -11.69
N ARG A 302 10.46 -6.23 -11.04
CA ARG A 302 10.53 -6.48 -9.59
C ARG A 302 9.97 -5.31 -8.77
N TYR A 303 10.23 -4.06 -9.18
CA TYR A 303 9.68 -2.88 -8.50
C TYR A 303 8.16 -2.81 -8.63
N LYS A 304 7.59 -3.16 -9.78
CA LYS A 304 6.14 -3.28 -9.97
C LYS A 304 5.54 -4.31 -9.02
N LYS A 305 6.12 -5.51 -8.96
CA LYS A 305 5.66 -6.57 -8.04
C LYS A 305 5.77 -6.13 -6.58
N TRP A 306 6.89 -5.51 -6.20
CA TRP A 306 7.08 -4.95 -4.86
C TRP A 306 6.00 -3.92 -4.50
N ALA A 307 5.77 -2.92 -5.35
CA ALA A 307 4.77 -1.89 -5.09
C ALA A 307 3.35 -2.47 -5.00
N LYS A 308 3.01 -3.42 -5.87
CA LYS A 308 1.73 -4.14 -5.80
C LYS A 308 1.58 -4.87 -4.46
N ASN A 309 2.58 -5.64 -4.06
CA ASN A 309 2.57 -6.35 -2.78
C ASN A 309 2.40 -5.38 -1.61
N LEU A 310 3.16 -4.28 -1.60
CA LEU A 310 3.05 -3.24 -0.59
C LEU A 310 1.62 -2.67 -0.51
N PHE A 311 1.00 -2.37 -1.66
CA PHE A 311 -0.35 -1.81 -1.69
C PHE A 311 -1.39 -2.83 -1.23
N ASP A 312 -1.29 -4.08 -1.67
CA ASP A 312 -2.15 -5.17 -1.23
C ASP A 312 -2.00 -5.41 0.28
N ASP A 313 -0.78 -5.35 0.82
CA ASP A 313 -0.49 -5.50 2.25
C ASP A 313 -1.15 -4.37 3.07
N LEU A 314 -0.94 -3.11 2.66
CA LEU A 314 -1.54 -1.95 3.31
C LEU A 314 -3.07 -2.01 3.24
N TYR A 315 -3.64 -2.43 2.11
CA TYR A 315 -5.08 -2.61 1.94
C TYR A 315 -5.62 -3.63 2.94
N ASN A 316 -4.98 -4.80 3.04
CA ASN A 316 -5.39 -5.84 3.98
C ASN A 316 -5.21 -5.46 5.46
N ALA A 317 -4.24 -4.59 5.77
CA ALA A 317 -3.96 -4.15 7.12
C ALA A 317 -4.88 -3.02 7.60
N PHE A 318 -5.25 -2.09 6.71
CA PHE A 318 -5.85 -0.82 7.08
C PHE A 318 -7.26 -0.58 6.53
N ASP A 319 -7.72 -1.32 5.51
CA ASP A 319 -9.07 -1.12 4.96
C ASP A 319 -10.16 -1.67 5.88
N TRP A 320 -10.97 -0.74 6.39
CA TRP A 320 -12.11 -1.03 7.24
C TRP A 320 -13.16 -1.92 6.56
N LYS A 321 -13.33 -1.85 5.24
CA LYS A 321 -14.30 -2.68 4.50
C LYS A 321 -14.01 -4.17 4.63
N ILE A 322 -12.74 -4.57 4.66
CA ILE A 322 -12.37 -5.97 4.90
C ILE A 322 -12.77 -6.40 6.31
N CYS A 323 -12.52 -5.54 7.30
CA CYS A 323 -12.89 -5.81 8.69
C CYS A 323 -14.42 -5.97 8.82
N PHE A 324 -15.17 -5.03 8.24
CA PHE A 324 -16.63 -5.05 8.22
C PHE A 324 -17.21 -6.31 7.57
N GLY A 325 -16.73 -6.68 6.37
CA GLY A 325 -17.18 -7.90 5.69
C GLY A 325 -17.02 -9.16 6.57
N LYS A 326 -15.87 -9.30 7.23
CA LYS A 326 -15.63 -10.44 8.15
C LYS A 326 -16.52 -10.43 9.39
N LEU A 327 -16.87 -9.25 9.90
CA LEU A 327 -17.80 -9.13 11.01
C LEU A 327 -19.20 -9.61 10.60
N LYS A 328 -19.66 -9.18 9.42
CA LYS A 328 -20.94 -9.61 8.85
C LYS A 328 -21.01 -11.12 8.62
N ASP A 329 -20.03 -11.71 7.94
CA ASP A 329 -20.00 -13.16 7.66
C ASP A 329 -20.08 -14.01 8.94
N ARG A 330 -19.43 -13.53 10.01
CA ARG A 330 -19.45 -14.20 11.31
C ARG A 330 -20.83 -14.20 11.94
N GLU A 331 -21.59 -13.11 11.82
CA GLU A 331 -22.95 -13.04 12.34
C GLU A 331 -23.88 -13.96 11.57
N GLU A 332 -23.82 -13.96 10.24
CA GLU A 332 -24.60 -14.87 9.40
C GLU A 332 -24.32 -16.34 9.80
N THR A 333 -23.06 -16.69 10.01
CA THR A 333 -22.66 -18.03 10.48
C THR A 333 -23.25 -18.36 11.85
N LEU A 334 -23.21 -17.42 12.81
CA LEU A 334 -23.77 -17.63 14.15
C LEU A 334 -25.30 -17.72 14.13
N ALA A 335 -25.97 -16.95 13.29
CA ALA A 335 -27.41 -17.01 13.09
C ALA A 335 -27.85 -18.36 12.52
N HIS A 336 -27.17 -18.85 11.48
CA HIS A 336 -27.45 -20.18 10.90
C HIS A 336 -27.23 -21.31 11.92
N ARG A 337 -26.17 -21.26 12.74
CA ARG A 337 -25.95 -22.25 13.81
C ARG A 337 -27.04 -22.23 14.88
N LYS A 338 -27.56 -21.05 15.24
CA LYS A 338 -28.70 -20.92 16.17
C LYS A 338 -29.99 -21.51 15.61
N ILE A 339 -30.20 -21.44 14.30
CA ILE A 339 -31.34 -22.06 13.62
C ILE A 339 -31.21 -23.59 13.64
N ILE A 340 -30.02 -24.11 13.33
CA ILE A 340 -29.75 -25.56 13.34
C ILE A 340 -29.91 -26.17 14.74
N HIS A 341 -29.55 -25.46 15.81
CA HIS A 341 -29.76 -25.95 17.18
C HIS A 341 -31.21 -25.82 17.69
N LYS A 342 -32.09 -25.14 16.95
CA LYS A 342 -33.52 -25.02 17.27
C LYS A 342 -34.40 -25.99 16.48
N LEU A 343 -33.85 -26.63 15.45
CA LEU A 343 -34.46 -27.71 14.67
C LEU A 343 -33.97 -29.05 15.22
#